data_AF-A0A7C3BPI8-F1
#
_entry.id   AF-A0A7C3BPI8-F1
#
_cell.length_a   1.000
_cell.length_b   1.000
_cell.length_c   1.000
_cell.angle_alpha   90.00
_cell.angle_beta   90.00
_cell.angle_gamma   90.00
#
_symmetry.space_group_name_H-M   'P 1'
#
loop_
_entity.id
_entity.type
_entity.pdbx_description
1 polymer ?
#
loop_
_entity_poly.entity_id
_entity_poly.type
_entity_poly.pdbx_seq_one_letter_code
_entity_poly.pdbx_strand_id
1 'polypeptide(L)'
;MIALTPQLGELVTKTAQVPDLETAVWKVLSEYLELKTKALQAQIAQFEQKWDVSFDGFARKCQDNSLGVDPYSREVEQDYWAWEQSVTLLKHYQTLEAS
;
A
#
# COMPACT_ATOMS: atom_id res chain seq x y z
N MET A 1 -22.19 12.22 -13.00
CA MET A 1 -22.49 11.36 -14.15
C MET A 1 -21.18 10.85 -14.74
N ILE A 2 -20.88 9.58 -14.49
CA ILE A 2 -19.69 8.90 -15.00
C ILE A 2 -20.02 8.36 -16.40
N ALA A 3 -19.18 8.65 -17.40
CA ALA A 3 -19.31 8.11 -18.74
C ALA A 3 -18.18 7.11 -19.01
N LEU A 4 -18.54 5.85 -19.23
CA LEU A 4 -17.63 4.76 -19.61
C LEU A 4 -18.09 4.14 -20.92
N THR A 5 -17.18 3.48 -21.63
CA THR A 5 -17.59 2.65 -22.77
C THR A 5 -18.50 1.52 -22.27
N PRO A 6 -19.46 1.02 -23.09
CA PRO A 6 -20.39 -0.02 -22.65
C PRO A 6 -19.69 -1.26 -22.09
N GLN A 7 -18.57 -1.66 -22.71
CA GLN A 7 -17.77 -2.82 -22.28
C GLN A 7 -17.15 -2.61 -20.90
N LEU A 8 -16.64 -1.41 -20.61
CA LEU A 8 -16.08 -1.09 -19.29
C LEU A 8 -17.19 -0.97 -18.23
N GLY A 9 -18.34 -0.41 -18.60
CA GLY A 9 -19.50 -0.34 -17.70
C GLY A 9 -20.02 -1.73 -17.31
N GLU A 10 -20.11 -2.64 -18.27
CA GLU A 10 -20.48 -4.03 -18.02
C GLU A 10 -19.46 -4.75 -17.13
N LEU A 11 -18.16 -4.54 -17.37
CA LEU A 11 -17.10 -5.12 -16.56
C LEU A 11 -17.19 -4.67 -15.10
N VAL A 12 -17.34 -3.36 -14.87
CA VAL A 12 -17.39 -2.78 -13.52
C VAL A 12 -18.63 -3.25 -12.78
N THR A 13 -19.81 -3.20 -13.40
CA THR A 13 -21.07 -3.64 -12.78
C THR A 13 -21.07 -5.13 -12.44
N LYS A 14 -20.53 -6.00 -13.31
CA LYS A 14 -20.36 -7.44 -13.02
C LYS A 14 -19.35 -7.69 -11.91
N THR A 15 -18.22 -6.99 -11.90
CA THR A 15 -17.16 -7.16 -10.91
C THR A 15 -17.65 -6.73 -9.52
N ALA A 16 -18.29 -5.57 -9.42
CA ALA A 16 -18.89 -5.09 -8.18
C ALA A 16 -20.16 -5.85 -7.77
N GLN A 17 -20.76 -6.63 -8.67
CA GLN A 17 -22.07 -7.26 -8.51
C GLN A 17 -23.18 -6.22 -8.20
N VAL A 18 -23.06 -5.03 -8.78
CA VAL A 18 -23.99 -3.90 -8.60
C VAL A 18 -24.44 -3.43 -9.98
N PRO A 19 -25.76 -3.40 -10.29
CA PRO A 19 -26.26 -2.98 -11.60
C PRO A 19 -26.10 -1.48 -11.88
N ASP A 20 -26.16 -0.65 -10.83
CA ASP A 20 -25.98 0.79 -10.94
C ASP A 20 -24.51 1.13 -11.19
N LEU A 21 -24.21 1.75 -12.33
CA LEU A 21 -22.83 1.99 -12.77
C LEU A 21 -22.06 2.89 -11.81
N GLU A 22 -22.69 3.95 -11.31
CA GLU A 22 -22.02 4.92 -10.43
C GLU A 22 -21.66 4.26 -9.09
N THR A 23 -22.60 3.52 -8.50
CA THR A 23 -22.39 2.74 -7.29
C THR A 23 -21.36 1.63 -7.50
N ALA A 24 -21.39 0.96 -8.65
CA ALA A 24 -20.42 -0.09 -8.99
C ALA A 24 -18.99 0.46 -9.10
N VAL A 25 -18.80 1.62 -9.73
CA VAL A 25 -17.48 2.28 -9.79
C VAL A 25 -16.99 2.62 -8.38
N TRP A 26 -17.83 3.23 -7.56
CA TRP A 26 -17.45 3.58 -6.18
C TRP A 26 -17.09 2.34 -5.37
N LYS A 27 -17.89 1.28 -5.46
CA LYS A 27 -17.61 0.01 -4.77
C LYS A 27 -16.26 -0.57 -5.17
N VAL A 28 -15.96 -0.67 -6.46
CA VAL A 28 -14.68 -1.21 -6.94
C VAL A 28 -13.50 -0.38 -6.46
N LEU A 29 -13.62 0.96 -6.49
CA LEU A 29 -12.55 1.85 -6.03
C LEU A 29 -12.32 1.73 -4.52
N SER A 30 -13.38 1.70 -3.71
CA SER A 30 -13.28 1.50 -2.26
C SER A 30 -12.66 0.15 -1.91
N GLU A 31 -13.11 -0.93 -2.54
CA GLU A 31 -12.54 -2.27 -2.32
C GLU A 31 -11.08 -2.36 -2.77
N TYR A 32 -10.72 -1.69 -3.87
CA TYR A 32 -9.33 -1.59 -4.30
C TYR A 32 -8.46 -0.89 -3.26
N LEU A 33 -8.92 0.25 -2.73
CA LEU A 33 -8.19 0.98 -1.68
C LEU A 33 -8.02 0.12 -0.43
N GLU A 34 -9.08 -0.56 0.03
CA GLU A 34 -9.02 -1.45 1.19
C GLU A 34 -8.02 -2.59 0.98
N LEU A 35 -8.08 -3.28 -0.16
CA LEU A 35 -7.16 -4.35 -0.50
C LEU A 35 -5.71 -3.85 -0.59
N LYS A 36 -5.50 -2.68 -1.20
CA LYS A 36 -4.18 -2.09 -1.37
C LYS A 36 -3.58 -1.67 -0.02
N THR A 37 -4.35 -1.00 0.82
CA THR A 37 -3.97 -0.61 2.19
C THR A 37 -3.61 -1.82 3.03
N LYS A 38 -4.44 -2.89 3.01
CA LYS A 38 -4.16 -4.15 3.74
C LYS A 38 -2.88 -4.83 3.27
N ALA A 39 -2.64 -4.89 1.96
CA ALA A 39 -1.42 -5.48 1.41
C ALA A 39 -0.16 -4.71 1.84
N LEU A 40 -0.22 -3.37 1.85
CA LEU A 40 0.88 -2.52 2.30
C LEU A 40 1.14 -2.67 3.80
N GLN A 41 0.09 -2.73 4.62
CA GLN A 41 0.21 -2.99 6.05
C GLN A 41 0.85 -4.35 6.34
N ALA A 42 0.45 -5.40 5.61
CA ALA A 42 1.05 -6.72 5.75
C ALA A 42 2.54 -6.73 5.35
N GLN A 43 2.90 -6.01 4.28
CA GLN A 43 4.29 -5.86 3.86
C GLN A 43 5.14 -5.10 4.90
N ILE A 44 4.60 -4.00 5.45
CA ILE A 44 5.24 -3.26 6.54
C ILE A 44 5.46 -4.15 7.76
N ALA A 45 4.45 -4.92 8.17
CA ALA A 45 4.55 -5.83 9.31
C ALA A 45 5.61 -6.92 9.12
N GLN A 46 5.85 -7.38 7.89
CA GLN A 46 6.94 -8.32 7.60
C GLN A 46 8.32 -7.69 7.83
N PHE A 47 8.51 -6.43 7.45
CA PHE A 47 9.75 -5.73 7.74
C PHE A 47 9.93 -5.44 9.23
N GLU A 48 8.85 -5.02 9.91
CA GLU A 48 8.86 -4.82 11.37
C GLU A 48 9.22 -6.11 12.10
N GLN A 49 8.66 -7.24 11.68
CA GLN A 49 9.00 -8.55 12.23
C GLN A 49 10.45 -8.95 11.94
N LYS A 50 10.97 -8.65 10.74
CA LYS A 50 12.35 -8.99 10.35
C LYS A 50 13.37 -8.20 11.16
N TRP A 51 13.13 -6.91 11.37
CA TRP A 51 14.09 -5.99 11.97
C TRP A 51 13.81 -5.66 13.44
N ASP A 52 12.69 -6.14 13.98
CA ASP A 52 12.22 -5.95 15.36
C ASP A 52 12.13 -4.47 15.79
N VAL A 53 11.78 -3.60 14.84
CA VAL A 53 11.63 -2.15 15.02
C VAL A 53 10.61 -1.59 14.02
N SER A 54 10.14 -0.36 14.22
CA SER A 54 9.40 0.39 13.19
C SER A 54 10.33 0.93 12.10
N PHE A 55 9.77 1.38 10.97
CA PHE A 55 10.55 1.98 9.87
C PHE A 55 11.43 3.14 10.35
N ASP A 56 10.88 4.07 11.14
CA ASP A 56 11.66 5.20 11.66
C ASP A 56 12.82 4.73 12.56
N GLY A 57 12.58 3.70 13.36
CA GLY A 57 13.62 3.09 14.20
C GLY A 57 14.70 2.40 13.36
N PHE A 58 14.30 1.69 12.31
CA PHE A 58 15.20 1.06 11.35
C PHE A 58 16.05 2.10 10.61
N ALA A 59 15.42 3.13 10.04
CA ALA A 59 16.11 4.21 9.34
C ALA A 59 17.13 4.92 10.22
N ARG A 60 16.78 5.17 11.49
CA ARG A 60 17.71 5.73 12.48
C ARG A 60 18.87 4.78 12.78
N LYS A 61 18.62 3.49 12.98
CA LYS A 61 19.68 2.50 13.20
C LYS A 61 20.63 2.37 12.02
N CYS A 62 20.15 2.52 10.78
CA CYS A 62 21.00 2.58 9.60
C CYS A 62 21.90 3.82 9.62
N GLN A 63 21.35 5.00 9.91
CA GLN A 63 22.10 6.26 9.99
C GLN A 63 23.15 6.26 11.10
N ASP A 64 22.78 5.74 12.28
CA ASP A 64 23.64 5.68 13.46
C ASP A 64 24.62 4.48 13.43
N ASN A 65 24.61 3.70 12.34
CA ASN A 65 25.39 2.46 12.17
C ASN A 65 25.25 1.48 13.35
N SER A 66 24.03 1.37 13.89
CA SER A 66 23.68 0.59 15.09
C SER A 66 22.72 -0.56 14.81
N LEU A 67 22.55 -0.92 13.53
CA LEU A 67 21.65 -1.99 13.09
C LEU A 67 22.16 -3.40 13.48
N GLY A 68 23.44 -3.55 13.81
CA GLY A 68 24.07 -4.84 14.13
C GLY A 68 24.51 -5.65 12.90
N VAL A 69 24.20 -5.15 11.71
CA VAL A 69 24.69 -5.62 10.40
C VAL A 69 25.17 -4.41 9.59
N ASP A 70 25.84 -4.66 8.46
CA ASP A 70 26.28 -3.60 7.55
C ASP A 70 25.05 -2.87 6.95
N PRO A 71 24.84 -1.58 7.28
CA PRO A 71 23.68 -0.82 6.81
C PRO A 71 23.71 -0.54 5.30
N TYR A 72 24.86 -0.71 4.65
CA TYR A 72 25.02 -0.57 3.20
C TYR A 72 25.07 -1.92 2.48
N SER A 73 24.76 -3.01 3.20
CA SER A 73 24.57 -4.30 2.55
C SER A 73 23.36 -4.24 1.62
N ARG A 74 23.46 -4.93 0.48
CA ARG A 74 22.39 -4.98 -0.52
C ARG A 74 21.03 -5.40 0.07
N GLU A 75 21.04 -6.31 1.05
CA GLU A 75 19.82 -6.76 1.72
C GLU A 75 19.15 -5.61 2.51
N VAL A 76 19.94 -4.87 3.29
CA VAL A 76 19.45 -3.73 4.07
C VAL A 76 18.92 -2.63 3.15
N GLU A 77 19.63 -2.32 2.06
CA GLU A 77 19.19 -1.30 1.10
C GLU A 77 17.88 -1.69 0.40
N GLN A 78 17.75 -2.97 0.01
CA GLN A 78 16.53 -3.49 -0.61
C GLN A 78 15.33 -3.38 0.33
N ASP A 79 15.51 -3.79 1.59
CA ASP A 79 14.47 -3.67 2.60
C ASP A 79 14.14 -2.22 2.89
N TYR A 80 15.14 -1.34 3.01
CA TYR A 80 14.93 0.09 3.25
C TYR A 80 14.05 0.71 2.17
N TRP A 81 14.41 0.54 0.89
CA TRP A 81 13.66 1.14 -0.22
C TRP A 81 12.25 0.57 -0.34
N ALA A 82 12.12 -0.75 -0.23
CA ALA A 82 10.82 -1.40 -0.31
C ALA A 82 9.91 -0.94 0.85
N TRP A 83 10.45 -0.85 2.06
CA TRP A 83 9.69 -0.43 3.23
C TRP A 83 9.31 1.05 3.19
N GLU A 84 10.24 1.93 2.81
CA GLU A 84 9.97 3.36 2.61
C GLU A 84 8.85 3.58 1.60
N GLN A 85 8.90 2.84 0.49
CA GLN A 85 7.84 2.87 -0.53
C GLN A 85 6.51 2.41 0.05
N SER A 86 6.49 1.32 0.84
CA SER A 86 5.25 0.82 1.45
C SER A 86 4.63 1.82 2.41
N VAL A 87 5.42 2.43 3.29
CA VAL A 87 4.95 3.46 4.24
C VAL A 87 4.42 4.68 3.51
N THR A 88 5.13 5.14 2.47
CA THR A 88 4.74 6.30 1.66
C THR A 88 3.43 6.05 0.93
N LEU A 89 3.29 4.90 0.28
CA LEU A 89 2.06 4.54 -0.43
C LEU A 89 0.88 4.34 0.53
N LEU A 90 1.11 3.74 1.70
CA LEU A 90 0.06 3.56 2.69
C LEU A 90 -0.51 4.91 3.13
N LYS A 91 0.36 5.87 3.45
CA LYS A 91 -0.04 7.24 3.80
C LYS A 91 -0.82 7.92 2.68
N HIS A 92 -0.40 7.72 1.42
CA HIS A 92 -1.10 8.26 0.27
C HIS A 92 -2.53 7.70 0.15
N TYR A 93 -2.72 6.38 0.21
CA TYR A 93 -4.04 5.77 0.10
C TYR A 93 -4.96 6.10 1.27
N GLN A 94 -4.44 6.16 2.49
CA GLN A 94 -5.21 6.60 3.66
C GLN A 94 -5.69 8.05 3.53
N THR A 95 -4.90 8.91 2.86
CA THR A 95 -5.33 10.29 2.55
C THR A 95 -6.48 10.31 1.56
N LEU A 96 -6.46 9.42 0.56
CA LEU A 96 -7.56 9.28 -0.41
C LEU A 96 -8.84 8.74 0.23
N GLU A 97 -8.74 7.81 1.19
CA GLU A 97 -9.91 7.29 1.92
C GLU A 97 -10.56 8.33 2.84
N ALA A 98 -9.80 9.34 3.30
CA ALA A 98 -10.29 10.43 4.13
C ALA A 98 -10.85 11.63 3.35
N SER A 99 -10.80 11.58 2.01
CA SER A 99 -11.21 12.67 1.10
C SER A 99 -12.67 12.61 0.66
#